data_AF-A0A6L8C467-F1
#
_entry.id   AF-A0A6L8C467-F1
#
_cell.length_a   1.000
_cell.length_b   1.000
_cell.length_c   1.000
_cell.angle_alpha   90.00
_cell.angle_beta   90.00
_cell.angle_gamma   90.00
#
_symmetry.space_group_name_H-M   'P 1'
#
loop_
_entity.id
_entity.type
_entity.pdbx_description
1 polymer ?
#
loop_
_entity_poly.entity_id
_entity_poly.type
_entity_poly.pdbx_seq_one_letter_code
_entity_poly.pdbx_strand_id
1 'polypeptide(L)'
;METTDNIDAVPITLYKWAGAWGPFKVKIPCGECTLTLDIIKDTMESELADVPAKLEVREWLSEWWKPLLVGGWHAPIVIVDGKVVNQGNALNRGVLTEAVINAYVKRTSIKGNKLFGKVTCPHCSKAKQRLSESNIDFTYHDVVKEPLSLYEMLARVKPIVGPKTPITVPQIWLEGNYVGGANELSSHLENG
;
A
#
# COMPACT_ATOMS: atom_id res chain seq x y z
N MET A 1 -19.60 -20.37 -0.60
CA MET A 1 -18.97 -20.23 -1.92
C MET A 1 -18.13 -18.97 -1.86
N GLU A 2 -16.88 -19.11 -1.40
CA GLU A 2 -15.95 -17.98 -1.30
C GLU A 2 -15.58 -17.57 -2.72
N THR A 3 -15.93 -16.35 -3.11
CA THR A 3 -15.31 -15.69 -4.25
C THR A 3 -13.85 -15.50 -3.87
N THR A 4 -12.98 -16.39 -4.35
CA THR A 4 -11.55 -16.10 -4.44
C THR A 4 -11.45 -14.89 -5.35
N ASP A 5 -11.32 -13.71 -4.75
CA ASP A 5 -10.90 -12.52 -5.48
C ASP A 5 -9.67 -12.95 -6.27
N ASN A 6 -9.76 -12.98 -7.60
CA ASN A 6 -8.62 -13.28 -8.44
C ASN A 6 -7.75 -12.03 -8.41
N ILE A 7 -6.95 -11.92 -7.35
CA ILE A 7 -6.16 -10.73 -7.09
C ILE A 7 -4.91 -10.84 -7.95
N ASP A 8 -5.00 -10.31 -9.16
CA ASP A 8 -3.82 -10.08 -9.98
C ASP A 8 -2.79 -9.27 -9.18
N ALA A 9 -1.54 -9.76 -9.18
CA ALA A 9 -0.47 -9.12 -8.45
C ALA A 9 -0.28 -7.66 -8.90
N VAL A 10 -0.06 -6.75 -7.95
CA VAL A 10 0.19 -5.34 -8.24
C VAL A 10 1.49 -5.23 -9.04
N PRO A 11 1.44 -4.73 -10.30
CA PRO A 11 2.62 -4.65 -11.13
C PRO A 11 3.51 -3.49 -10.69
N ILE A 12 4.78 -3.77 -10.48
CA ILE A 12 5.86 -2.81 -10.21
C ILE A 12 6.84 -2.93 -11.37
N THR A 13 7.14 -1.82 -12.04
CA THR A 13 8.16 -1.77 -13.10
C THR A 13 9.26 -0.80 -12.73
N LEU A 14 10.51 -1.28 -12.72
CA LEU A 14 11.70 -0.46 -12.56
C LEU A 14 12.41 -0.31 -13.91
N TYR A 15 12.50 0.90 -14.44
CA TYR A 15 13.38 1.23 -15.57
C TYR A 15 14.71 1.76 -15.04
N LYS A 16 15.78 0.99 -15.24
CA LYS A 16 17.15 1.36 -14.85
C LYS A 16 17.82 2.16 -15.97
N TRP A 17 18.75 3.05 -15.61
CA TRP A 17 19.67 3.67 -16.57
C TRP A 17 20.62 2.61 -17.12
N ALA A 18 20.17 1.94 -18.18
CA ALA A 18 20.81 0.81 -18.82
C ALA A 18 20.24 0.66 -20.24
N GLY A 19 20.86 -0.23 -21.02
CA GLY A 19 20.41 -0.58 -22.36
C GLY A 19 21.07 0.21 -23.49
N ALA A 20 20.49 0.08 -24.67
CA ALA A 20 20.99 0.68 -25.89
C ALA A 20 19.85 1.05 -26.85
N TRP A 21 20.06 2.13 -27.62
CA TRP A 21 19.17 2.55 -28.68
C TRP A 21 20.01 3.02 -29.88
N GLY A 22 20.04 2.19 -30.93
CA GLY A 22 20.89 2.42 -32.09
C GLY A 22 22.37 2.55 -31.70
N PRO A 23 23.07 3.65 -32.08
CA PRO A 23 24.47 3.85 -31.73
C PRO A 23 24.69 4.27 -30.26
N PHE A 24 23.63 4.63 -29.52
CA PHE A 24 23.73 5.06 -28.14
C PHE A 24 23.64 3.85 -27.20
N LYS A 25 24.60 3.72 -26.27
CA LYS A 25 24.62 2.67 -25.26
C LYS A 25 25.06 3.23 -23.92
N VAL A 26 24.36 2.85 -22.85
CA VAL A 26 24.77 3.18 -21.50
C VAL A 26 26.02 2.39 -21.12
N LYS A 27 27.07 3.10 -20.67
CA LYS A 27 28.33 2.49 -20.21
C LYS A 27 28.60 2.71 -18.73
N ILE A 28 27.99 3.74 -18.14
CA ILE A 28 28.25 4.18 -16.76
C ILE A 28 27.21 3.53 -15.85
N PRO A 29 27.63 2.86 -14.76
CA PRO A 29 26.71 2.30 -13.78
C PRO A 29 25.97 3.42 -13.04
N CYS A 30 24.69 3.19 -12.76
CA CYS A 30 23.83 4.11 -12.01
C CYS A 30 23.66 3.58 -10.58
N GLY A 31 24.19 4.31 -9.59
CA GLY A 31 24.13 3.92 -8.17
C GLY A 31 22.71 3.94 -7.63
N GLU A 32 21.95 4.97 -7.98
CA GLU A 32 20.54 5.17 -7.62
C GLU A 32 19.67 4.02 -8.14
N CYS A 33 20.00 3.46 -9.29
CA CYS A 33 19.29 2.35 -9.91
C CYS A 33 19.52 1.03 -9.17
N THR A 34 20.72 0.82 -8.61
CA THR A 34 21.02 -0.35 -7.77
C THR A 34 20.32 -0.20 -6.42
N LEU A 35 20.49 0.94 -5.75
CA LEU A 35 19.84 1.21 -4.47
C LEU A 35 18.30 1.11 -4.56
N THR A 36 17.70 1.64 -5.64
CA THR A 36 16.26 1.54 -5.87
C THR A 36 15.80 0.09 -6.01
N LEU A 37 16.56 -0.76 -6.73
CA LEU A 37 16.22 -2.18 -6.87
C LEU A 37 16.26 -2.90 -5.53
N ASP A 38 17.28 -2.64 -4.72
CA ASP A 38 17.44 -3.26 -3.41
C ASP A 38 16.31 -2.83 -2.47
N ILE A 39 15.94 -1.54 -2.47
CA ILE A 39 14.79 -1.02 -1.73
C ILE A 39 13.50 -1.71 -2.15
N ILE A 40 13.24 -1.88 -3.46
CA ILE A 40 12.02 -2.54 -3.92
C ILE A 40 11.97 -3.98 -3.41
N LYS A 41 13.05 -4.75 -3.58
CA LYS A 41 13.09 -6.15 -3.16
C LYS A 41 12.90 -6.30 -1.66
N ASP A 42 13.63 -5.51 -0.87
CA ASP A 42 13.53 -5.56 0.58
C ASP A 42 12.12 -5.16 1.05
N THR A 43 11.52 -4.12 0.45
CA THR A 43 10.12 -3.72 0.75
C THR A 43 9.11 -4.82 0.40
N MET A 44 9.35 -5.56 -0.68
CA MET A 44 8.51 -6.70 -1.07
C MET A 44 8.61 -7.86 -0.08
N GLU A 45 9.79 -8.09 0.49
CA GLU A 45 10.05 -9.16 1.45
C GLU A 45 9.60 -8.80 2.87
N SER A 46 9.65 -7.52 3.25
CA SER A 46 9.24 -7.04 4.58
C SER A 46 7.81 -6.48 4.59
N GLU A 47 7.61 -5.23 4.21
CA GLU A 47 6.35 -4.51 4.42
C GLU A 47 5.20 -5.00 3.53
N LEU A 48 5.51 -5.66 2.41
CA LEU A 48 4.54 -6.13 1.43
C LEU A 48 4.49 -7.66 1.32
N ALA A 49 5.02 -8.40 2.31
CA ALA A 49 5.07 -9.87 2.28
C ALA A 49 3.68 -10.51 2.05
N ASP A 50 2.63 -9.91 2.61
CA ASP A 50 1.24 -10.37 2.47
C ASP A 50 0.47 -9.71 1.32
N VAL A 51 1.15 -8.92 0.48
CA VAL A 51 0.55 -8.24 -0.67
C VAL A 51 1.10 -8.84 -1.96
N PRO A 52 0.25 -9.41 -2.84
CA PRO A 52 0.72 -9.96 -4.10
C PRO A 52 1.21 -8.81 -4.99
N ALA A 53 2.53 -8.67 -5.13
CA ALA A 53 3.18 -7.67 -5.97
C ALA A 53 4.20 -8.34 -6.90
N LYS A 54 4.33 -7.85 -8.14
CA LYS A 54 5.22 -8.41 -9.15
C LYS A 54 6.18 -7.36 -9.66
N LEU A 55 7.48 -7.58 -9.48
CA LEU A 55 8.53 -6.71 -10.00
C LEU A 55 8.99 -7.13 -11.40
N GLU A 56 9.02 -6.16 -12.32
CA GLU A 56 9.69 -6.26 -13.61
C GLU A 56 10.81 -5.21 -13.71
N VAL A 57 12.03 -5.66 -13.99
CA VAL A 57 13.18 -4.76 -14.19
C VAL A 57 13.45 -4.63 -15.68
N ARG A 58 13.55 -3.39 -16.15
CA ARG A 58 13.71 -3.06 -17.56
C ARG A 58 14.84 -2.06 -17.77
N GLU A 59 15.34 -2.01 -18.99
CA GLU A 59 16.37 -1.07 -19.41
C GLU A 59 15.72 0.17 -20.01
N TRP A 60 15.93 1.32 -19.38
CA TRP A 60 15.32 2.57 -19.80
C TRP A 60 15.67 2.94 -21.24
N LEU A 61 16.96 2.88 -21.63
CA LEU A 61 17.37 3.32 -22.97
C LEU A 61 16.82 2.39 -24.07
N SER A 62 16.72 1.09 -23.79
CA SER A 62 16.17 0.10 -24.73
C SER A 62 14.66 0.25 -24.92
N GLU A 63 13.96 0.82 -23.94
CA GLU A 63 12.49 0.91 -23.90
C GLU A 63 11.98 2.32 -23.61
N TRP A 64 12.75 3.37 -23.94
CA TRP A 64 12.55 4.74 -23.46
C TRP A 64 11.15 5.32 -23.76
N TRP A 65 10.49 4.84 -24.82
CA TRP A 65 9.13 5.27 -25.18
C TRP A 65 8.05 4.73 -24.25
N LYS A 66 8.25 3.56 -23.62
CA LYS A 66 7.24 2.94 -22.74
C LYS A 66 6.96 3.76 -21.47
N PRO A 67 7.95 4.18 -20.67
CA PRO A 67 7.69 4.98 -19.48
C PRO A 67 7.18 6.38 -19.82
N LEU A 68 7.50 6.93 -21.00
CA LEU A 68 6.99 8.24 -21.43
C LEU A 68 5.46 8.28 -21.54
N LEU A 69 4.81 7.16 -21.90
CA LEU A 69 3.35 7.06 -22.00
C LEU A 69 2.63 7.35 -20.67
N VAL A 70 3.34 7.17 -19.54
CA VAL A 70 2.82 7.40 -18.18
C VAL A 70 3.54 8.57 -17.48
N GLY A 71 4.28 9.39 -18.23
CA GLY A 71 4.97 10.59 -17.73
C GLY A 71 6.35 10.34 -17.10
N GLY A 72 6.92 9.15 -17.27
CA GLY A 72 8.26 8.82 -16.77
C GLY A 72 9.33 9.16 -17.79
N TRP A 73 10.30 10.00 -17.43
CA TRP A 73 11.31 10.51 -18.37
C TRP A 73 12.75 10.36 -17.88
N HIS A 74 13.01 10.26 -16.56
CA HIS A 74 14.37 10.17 -16.02
C HIS A 74 14.60 8.93 -15.16
N ALA A 75 15.49 8.03 -15.58
CA ALA A 75 15.86 6.86 -14.78
C ALA A 75 16.62 7.22 -13.49
N PRO A 76 16.50 6.41 -12.42
CA PRO A 76 15.63 5.23 -12.30
C PRO A 76 14.15 5.62 -12.23
N ILE A 77 13.28 4.98 -13.02
CA ILE A 77 11.82 5.22 -13.02
C ILE A 77 11.15 4.02 -12.36
N VAL A 78 10.35 4.28 -11.34
CA VAL A 78 9.50 3.27 -10.70
C VAL A 78 8.05 3.57 -11.06
N ILE A 79 7.39 2.58 -11.65
CA ILE A 79 5.97 2.61 -11.99
C ILE A 79 5.26 1.55 -11.16
N VAL A 80 4.18 1.94 -10.50
CA VAL A 80 3.29 1.03 -9.77
C VAL A 80 1.90 1.18 -10.35
N ASP A 81 1.30 0.07 -10.78
CA ASP A 81 -0.06 0.05 -11.31
C ASP A 81 -0.30 1.10 -12.41
N GLY A 82 0.65 1.20 -13.36
CA GLY A 82 0.60 2.14 -14.48
C GLY A 82 0.85 3.61 -14.13
N LYS A 83 1.25 3.94 -12.90
CA LYS A 83 1.55 5.31 -12.47
C LYS A 83 3.00 5.45 -12.03
N VAL A 84 3.66 6.53 -12.45
CA VAL A 84 5.02 6.87 -11.98
C VAL A 84 4.94 7.26 -10.50
N VAL A 85 5.71 6.57 -9.66
CA VAL A 85 5.80 6.83 -8.22
C VAL A 85 7.12 7.47 -7.82
N ASN A 86 8.18 7.22 -8.59
CA ASN A 86 9.51 7.76 -8.35
C ASN A 86 10.26 7.89 -9.67
N GLN A 87 11.03 8.97 -9.83
CA GLN A 87 11.94 9.11 -10.96
C GLN A 87 13.14 9.99 -10.62
N GLY A 88 14.30 9.66 -11.17
CA GLY A 88 15.49 10.50 -11.13
C GLY A 88 16.29 10.55 -9.83
N ASN A 89 15.89 9.78 -8.82
CA ASN A 89 16.59 9.66 -7.55
C ASN A 89 16.34 8.28 -6.94
N ALA A 90 17.04 7.97 -5.85
CA ALA A 90 16.79 6.75 -5.09
C ALA A 90 15.37 6.73 -4.51
N LEU A 91 14.69 5.60 -4.69
CA LEU A 91 13.31 5.41 -4.23
C LEU A 91 13.20 5.53 -2.70
N ASN A 92 12.14 6.21 -2.24
CA ASN A 92 11.74 6.16 -0.84
C ASN A 92 10.85 4.93 -0.59
N ARG A 93 11.19 4.13 0.43
CA ARG A 93 10.45 2.94 0.85
C ARG A 93 8.96 3.23 1.07
N GLY A 94 8.63 4.24 1.88
CA GLY A 94 7.24 4.58 2.22
C GLY A 94 6.41 4.96 1.00
N VAL A 95 7.01 5.65 0.02
CA VAL A 95 6.34 5.99 -1.25
C VAL A 95 5.98 4.72 -2.04
N LEU A 96 6.87 3.73 -2.08
CA LEU A 96 6.58 2.43 -2.71
C LEU A 96 5.48 1.69 -1.97
N THR A 97 5.62 1.55 -0.64
CA THR A 97 4.66 0.85 0.22
C THR A 97 3.27 1.46 0.06
N GLU A 98 3.15 2.79 0.15
CA GLU A 98 1.88 3.51 -0.04
C GLU A 98 1.28 3.25 -1.43
N ALA A 99 2.08 3.37 -2.49
CA ALA A 99 1.58 3.21 -3.85
C ALA A 99 1.08 1.80 -4.13
N VAL A 100 1.82 0.78 -3.69
CA VAL A 100 1.44 -0.63 -3.87
C VAL A 100 0.17 -0.95 -3.09
N ILE A 101 0.07 -0.50 -1.84
CA ILE A 101 -1.12 -0.75 -1.02
C ILE A 101 -2.33 -0.01 -1.57
N ASN A 102 -2.18 1.25 -2.00
CA ASN A 102 -3.25 1.99 -2.66
C ASN A 102 -3.77 1.30 -3.92
N ALA A 103 -2.91 0.61 -4.68
CA ALA A 103 -3.31 -0.20 -5.81
C ALA A 103 -4.00 -1.50 -5.35
N TYR A 104 -3.45 -2.16 -4.33
CA TYR A 104 -3.97 -3.40 -3.78
C TYR A 104 -5.39 -3.26 -3.20
N VAL A 105 -5.65 -2.24 -2.37
CA VAL A 105 -6.97 -2.06 -1.73
C VAL A 105 -8.11 -1.75 -2.70
N LYS A 106 -7.79 -1.29 -3.92
CA LYS A 106 -8.80 -1.10 -4.98
C LYS A 106 -9.29 -2.41 -5.58
N ARG A 107 -8.52 -3.48 -5.39
CA ARG A 107 -8.78 -4.84 -5.90
C ARG A 107 -9.33 -5.76 -4.82
N THR A 108 -9.29 -5.36 -3.56
CA THR A 108 -9.62 -6.22 -2.42
C THR A 108 -10.60 -5.55 -1.46
N SER A 109 -11.49 -6.35 -0.87
CA SER A 109 -12.32 -5.95 0.25
C SER A 109 -11.71 -6.42 1.59
N ILE A 110 -12.05 -5.74 2.69
CA ILE A 110 -11.75 -6.29 4.03
C ILE A 110 -12.67 -7.48 4.27
N LYS A 111 -12.10 -8.58 4.77
CA LYS A 111 -12.83 -9.74 5.24
C LYS A 111 -12.78 -9.79 6.77
N GLY A 112 -13.88 -10.22 7.37
CA GLY A 112 -14.00 -10.37 8.82
C GLY A 112 -13.97 -9.04 9.59
N ASN A 113 -13.67 -9.16 10.88
CA ASN A 113 -13.65 -8.05 11.82
C ASN A 113 -12.20 -7.55 12.00
N LYS A 114 -11.96 -6.26 11.72
CA LYS A 114 -10.64 -5.64 11.84
C LYS A 114 -10.71 -4.37 12.68
N LEU A 115 -9.72 -4.19 13.54
CA LEU A 115 -9.50 -2.96 14.31
C LEU A 115 -8.11 -2.41 14.00
N PHE A 116 -8.06 -1.29 13.28
CA PHE A 116 -6.84 -0.53 13.07
C PHE A 116 -6.68 0.47 14.21
N GLY A 117 -5.54 0.43 14.89
CA GLY A 117 -5.31 1.27 16.05
C GLY A 117 -3.84 1.46 16.39
N LYS A 118 -3.60 2.12 17.52
CA LYS A 118 -2.26 2.21 18.13
C LYS A 118 -2.34 1.83 19.59
N VAL A 119 -1.29 1.16 20.09
CA VAL A 119 -1.27 0.57 21.45
C VAL A 119 -1.53 1.61 22.54
N THR A 120 -1.04 2.82 22.39
CA THR A 120 -1.15 3.90 23.40
C THR A 120 -2.48 4.68 23.34
N CYS A 121 -3.44 4.30 22.48
CA CYS A 121 -4.68 5.04 22.31
C CYS A 121 -5.79 4.55 23.25
N PRO A 122 -6.32 5.40 24.16
CA PRO A 122 -7.42 5.02 25.04
C PRO A 122 -8.70 4.62 24.30
N HIS A 123 -9.00 5.28 23.17
CA HIS A 123 -10.18 4.93 22.35
C HIS A 123 -10.04 3.56 21.69
N CYS A 124 -8.82 3.15 21.32
CA CYS A 124 -8.57 1.80 20.82
C CYS A 124 -8.81 0.76 21.92
N SER A 125 -8.32 0.98 23.14
CA SER A 125 -8.56 0.07 24.27
C SER A 125 -10.04 -0.07 24.59
N LYS A 126 -10.79 1.03 24.59
CA LYS A 126 -12.26 1.01 24.77
C LYS A 126 -12.96 0.20 23.68
N ALA A 127 -12.60 0.41 22.42
CA ALA A 127 -13.18 -0.34 21.31
C ALA A 127 -12.88 -1.85 21.41
N LYS A 128 -11.64 -2.23 21.76
CA LYS A 128 -11.27 -3.63 22.02
C LYS A 128 -12.12 -4.25 23.12
N GLN A 129 -12.28 -3.55 24.25
CA GLN A 129 -13.09 -4.02 25.36
C GLN A 129 -14.54 -4.24 24.94
N ARG A 130 -15.15 -3.30 24.19
CA ARG A 130 -16.52 -3.44 23.71
C ARG A 130 -16.70 -4.63 22.78
N LEU A 131 -15.76 -4.85 21.84
CA LEU A 131 -15.80 -6.04 20.98
C LEU A 131 -15.71 -7.33 21.80
N SER A 132 -14.85 -7.38 22.81
CA SER A 132 -14.73 -8.53 23.71
C SER A 132 -15.98 -8.75 24.56
N GLU A 133 -16.59 -7.70 25.11
CA GLU A 133 -17.84 -7.78 25.88
C GLU A 133 -19.02 -8.29 25.03
N SER A 134 -19.01 -7.98 23.72
CA SER A 134 -19.98 -8.46 22.75
C SER A 134 -19.64 -9.84 22.14
N ASN A 135 -18.58 -10.52 22.61
CA ASN A 135 -18.09 -11.78 22.04
C ASN A 135 -17.80 -11.73 20.53
N ILE A 136 -17.29 -10.59 20.04
CA ILE A 136 -16.90 -10.40 18.64
C ILE A 136 -15.38 -10.59 18.51
N ASP A 137 -14.98 -11.67 17.86
CA ASP A 137 -13.58 -11.90 17.51
C ASP A 137 -13.12 -10.88 16.46
N PHE A 138 -11.90 -10.37 16.58
CA PHE A 138 -11.34 -9.39 15.64
C PHE A 138 -9.83 -9.50 15.51
N THR A 139 -9.31 -9.06 14.36
CA THR A 139 -7.87 -8.89 14.15
C THR A 139 -7.46 -7.45 14.47
N TYR A 140 -6.49 -7.29 15.36
CA TYR A 140 -5.92 -5.98 15.68
C TYR A 140 -4.71 -5.68 14.79
N HIS A 141 -4.68 -4.49 14.22
CA HIS A 141 -3.61 -3.99 13.35
C HIS A 141 -3.00 -2.72 13.96
N ASP A 142 -1.70 -2.74 14.23
CA ASP A 142 -0.99 -1.59 14.83
C ASP A 142 -0.41 -0.67 13.75
N VAL A 143 -1.11 0.45 13.50
CA VAL A 143 -0.74 1.40 12.44
C VAL A 143 0.55 2.18 12.72
N VAL A 144 1.16 2.04 13.90
CA VAL A 144 2.47 2.66 14.21
C VAL A 144 3.61 1.70 13.89
N LYS A 145 3.41 0.40 14.08
CA LYS A 145 4.45 -0.62 13.90
C LYS A 145 4.41 -1.27 12.52
N GLU A 146 3.24 -1.33 11.91
CA GLU A 146 3.00 -2.03 10.65
C GLU A 146 2.67 -1.01 9.55
N PRO A 147 3.62 -0.69 8.65
CA PRO A 147 3.36 0.20 7.53
C PRO A 147 2.19 -0.26 6.65
N LEU A 148 2.07 -1.58 6.45
CA LEU A 148 0.94 -2.19 5.73
C LEU A 148 -0.40 -1.75 6.32
N SER A 149 -0.56 -1.91 7.63
CA SER A 149 -1.77 -1.57 8.38
C SER A 149 -2.09 -0.08 8.30
N LEU A 150 -1.07 0.79 8.39
CA LEU A 150 -1.25 2.24 8.27
C LEU A 150 -1.80 2.63 6.89
N TYR A 151 -1.10 2.20 5.83
CA TYR A 151 -1.47 2.60 4.48
C TYR A 151 -2.77 1.92 4.03
N GLU A 152 -3.06 0.68 4.46
CA GLU A 152 -4.34 0.03 4.18
C GLU A 152 -5.49 0.82 4.81
N MET A 153 -5.37 1.18 6.09
CA MET A 153 -6.36 2.01 6.78
C MET A 153 -6.56 3.34 6.05
N LEU A 154 -5.48 4.08 5.74
CA LEU A 154 -5.60 5.37 5.07
C LEU A 154 -6.24 5.25 3.68
N ALA A 155 -5.84 4.24 2.90
CA ALA A 155 -6.33 4.02 1.54
C ALA A 155 -7.81 3.66 1.49
N ARG A 156 -8.31 2.94 2.51
CA ARG A 156 -9.74 2.57 2.63
C ARG A 156 -10.60 3.67 3.24
N VAL A 157 -10.10 4.43 4.20
CA VAL A 157 -10.89 5.47 4.90
C VAL A 157 -10.94 6.79 4.14
N LYS A 158 -9.83 7.23 3.51
CA LYS A 158 -9.80 8.54 2.78
C LYS A 158 -10.94 8.71 1.77
N PRO A 159 -11.31 7.70 0.94
CA PRO A 159 -12.44 7.81 0.03
C PRO A 159 -13.79 8.01 0.72
N ILE A 160 -13.95 7.56 1.97
CA ILE A 160 -15.19 7.63 2.75
C ILE A 160 -15.34 9.00 3.42
N VAL A 161 -14.28 9.45 4.10
CA VAL A 161 -14.33 10.69 4.91
C VAL A 161 -13.94 11.95 4.13
N GLY A 162 -13.38 11.77 2.93
CA GLY A 162 -12.92 12.84 2.06
C GLY A 162 -11.45 13.23 2.29
N PRO A 163 -10.80 13.83 1.27
CA PRO A 163 -9.34 14.03 1.24
C PRO A 163 -8.82 15.07 2.25
N LYS A 164 -9.68 15.95 2.75
CA LYS A 164 -9.32 17.01 3.70
C LYS A 164 -9.55 16.62 5.15
N THR A 165 -10.20 15.49 5.40
CA THR A 165 -10.59 15.07 6.74
C THR A 165 -9.45 14.28 7.38
N PRO A 166 -8.91 14.70 8.53
CA PRO A 166 -7.91 13.93 9.25
C PRO A 166 -8.47 12.57 9.67
N ILE A 167 -7.71 11.51 9.42
CA ILE A 167 -8.05 10.15 9.87
C ILE A 167 -7.42 9.92 11.24
N THR A 168 -8.24 9.55 12.21
CA THR A 168 -7.83 9.22 13.57
C THR A 168 -8.01 7.73 13.83
N VAL A 169 -7.48 7.22 14.95
CA VAL A 169 -7.68 5.83 15.38
C VAL A 169 -8.59 5.78 16.62
N PRO A 170 -9.37 4.69 16.82
CA PRO A 170 -9.44 3.48 15.99
C PRO A 170 -10.23 3.66 14.69
N GLN A 171 -9.99 2.77 13.73
CA GLN A 171 -10.81 2.59 12.52
C GLN A 171 -11.24 1.12 12.43
N ILE A 172 -12.55 0.87 12.38
CA ILE A 172 -13.12 -0.45 12.67
C ILE A 172 -13.97 -0.93 11.50
N TRP A 173 -13.77 -2.20 11.15
CA TRP A 173 -14.61 -2.97 10.24
C TRP A 173 -15.22 -4.15 10.97
N LEU A 174 -16.51 -4.40 10.76
CA LEU A 174 -17.21 -5.60 11.20
C LEU A 174 -17.78 -6.32 9.99
N GLU A 175 -17.47 -7.60 9.84
CA GLU A 175 -17.89 -8.46 8.73
C GLU A 175 -17.60 -7.83 7.36
N GLY A 176 -16.47 -7.13 7.24
CA GLY A 176 -16.08 -6.42 6.02
C GLY A 176 -16.76 -5.05 5.81
N ASN A 177 -17.73 -4.67 6.64
CA ASN A 177 -18.40 -3.37 6.59
C ASN A 177 -17.68 -2.35 7.46
N TYR A 178 -17.47 -1.14 6.92
CA TYR A 178 -16.87 -0.05 7.68
C TYR A 178 -17.85 0.49 8.71
N VAL A 179 -17.44 0.49 9.98
CA VAL A 179 -18.24 0.99 11.11
C VAL A 179 -17.83 2.41 11.48
N GLY A 180 -16.52 2.70 11.49
CA GLY A 180 -15.98 4.00 11.91
C GLY A 180 -15.07 3.90 13.14
N GLY A 181 -15.17 4.88 14.03
CA GLY A 181 -14.38 4.96 15.25
C GLY A 181 -15.06 4.31 16.46
N ALA A 182 -14.53 4.61 17.64
CA ALA A 182 -15.01 4.00 18.89
C ALA A 182 -16.45 4.38 19.25
N ASN A 183 -16.88 5.61 18.91
CA ASN A 183 -18.23 6.10 19.21
C ASN A 183 -19.24 5.44 18.26
N GLU A 184 -18.89 5.34 16.99
CA GLU A 184 -19.67 4.68 15.96
C GLU A 184 -19.82 3.19 16.26
N LEU A 185 -18.75 2.52 16.73
CA LEU A 185 -18.83 1.13 17.20
C LEU A 185 -19.82 0.97 18.35
N SER A 186 -19.75 1.84 19.36
CA SER A 186 -20.64 1.75 20.53
C SER A 186 -22.10 1.92 20.10
N SER A 187 -22.35 2.90 19.22
CA SER A 187 -23.69 3.15 18.66
C SER A 187 -24.18 1.98 17.79
N HIS A 188 -23.27 1.32 17.06
CA HIS A 188 -23.61 0.17 16.22
C HIS A 188 -24.02 -1.05 17.06
N LEU A 189 -23.31 -1.31 18.17
CA LEU A 189 -23.60 -2.45 19.05
C LEU A 189 -24.81 -2.24 19.97
N GLU A 190 -25.18 -0.99 20.27
CA GLU A 190 -26.37 -0.69 21.08
C GLU A 190 -27.69 -0.78 20.27
N ASN A 191 -27.62 -0.67 18.94
CA ASN A 191 -28.79 -0.68 18.05
C ASN A 191 -28.97 -2.00 17.27
N GLY A 192 -28.08 -2.97 17.47
CA GLY A 192 -28.15 -4.32 16.88
C GLY A 192 -28.63 -5.35 17.90
#